data_AF-A0A3P3TA55-F1
#
_entry.id   AF-A0A3P3TA55-F1
#
_cell.length_a   1.000
_cell.length_b   1.000
_cell.length_c   1.000
_cell.angle_alpha   90.00
_cell.angle_beta   90.00
_cell.angle_gamma   90.00
#
_symmetry.space_group_name_H-M   'P 1'
#
loop_
_entity.id
_entity.type
_entity.pdbx_description
1 polymer ?
#
loop_
_entity_poly.entity_id
_entity_poly.type
_entity_poly.pdbx_seq_one_letter_code
_entity_poly.pdbx_strand_id
1 'polypeptide(L)'
;MSNNYYFRSTEDANNVLGGAVEIHIGQYAAHSCLLMRQDTFYKSVIEIEAFYLKNKDNLEIVDECDRTITWAQLQTRLLSAGPRFGHRYIEDEAGYTWSKEEFC
;
A
#
# COMPACT_ATOMS: atom_id res chain seq x y z
N MET A 1 -4.36 -0.11 17.28
CA MET A 1 -3.11 0.37 16.67
C MET A 1 -3.30 0.34 15.17
N SER A 2 -2.70 1.31 14.46
CA SER A 2 -2.70 1.34 13.01
C SER A 2 -1.30 1.03 12.50
N ASN A 3 -1.17 0.22 11.46
CA ASN A 3 0.13 -0.09 10.86
C ASN A 3 0.20 0.47 9.45
N ASN A 4 1.17 1.32 9.16
CA ASN A 4 1.43 1.81 7.80
C ASN A 4 2.38 0.87 7.04
N TYR A 5 2.21 0.82 5.72
CA TYR A 5 3.06 0.07 4.80
C TYR A 5 3.55 0.97 3.68
N TYR A 6 4.79 0.75 3.25
CA TYR A 6 5.46 1.56 2.24
C TYR A 6 6.20 0.68 1.23
N PHE A 7 6.32 1.16 0.00
CA PHE A 7 7.38 0.74 -0.91
C PHE A 7 8.61 1.59 -0.63
N ARG A 8 9.73 0.96 -0.34
CA ARG A 8 11.03 1.62 -0.16
C ARG A 8 11.93 1.27 -1.32
N SER A 9 12.54 2.27 -1.93
CA SER A 9 13.60 2.02 -2.91
C SER A 9 14.87 1.56 -2.19
N THR A 10 15.51 0.53 -2.72
CA THR A 10 16.92 0.27 -2.40
C THR A 10 17.80 1.42 -2.93
N GLU A 11 19.03 1.58 -2.43
CA GLU A 11 19.90 2.73 -2.80
C GLU A 11 20.09 2.88 -4.33
N ASP A 12 20.09 1.78 -5.07
CA ASP A 12 20.18 1.74 -6.54
C ASP A 12 18.88 2.12 -7.28
N ALA A 13 17.75 2.18 -6.56
CA ALA A 13 16.40 2.29 -7.12
C ALA A 13 15.75 3.67 -6.99
N ASN A 14 16.46 4.69 -6.48
CA ASN A 14 15.96 6.06 -6.33
C ASN A 14 15.38 6.66 -7.63
N ASN A 15 15.80 6.16 -8.81
CA ASN A 15 15.26 6.53 -10.11
C ASN A 15 13.84 5.99 -10.38
N VAL A 16 13.45 4.86 -9.77
CA VAL A 16 12.14 4.22 -9.98
C VAL A 16 11.02 5.06 -9.38
N LEU A 17 11.29 5.71 -8.25
CA LEU A 17 10.32 6.52 -7.50
C LEU A 17 10.38 8.02 -7.85
N GLY A 18 11.13 8.42 -8.88
CA GLY A 18 11.25 9.81 -9.29
C GLY A 18 11.84 10.74 -8.21
N GLY A 19 12.71 10.21 -7.35
CA GLY A 19 13.34 10.96 -6.25
C GLY A 19 12.62 10.85 -4.90
N ALA A 20 11.49 10.15 -4.81
CA ALA A 20 10.89 9.80 -3.53
C ALA A 20 11.62 8.62 -2.88
N VAL A 21 11.87 8.68 -1.57
CA VAL A 21 12.54 7.60 -0.82
C VAL A 21 11.58 6.45 -0.51
N GLU A 22 10.31 6.79 -0.28
CA GLU A 22 9.25 5.84 0.04
C GLU A 22 7.91 6.26 -0.59
N ILE A 23 7.11 5.27 -1.01
CA ILE A 23 5.73 5.45 -1.45
C ILE A 23 4.82 4.76 -0.43
N HIS A 24 3.90 5.50 0.20
CA HIS A 24 2.93 4.92 1.11
C HIS A 24 1.96 4.03 0.33
N ILE A 25 1.81 2.76 0.74
CA ILE A 25 0.90 1.78 0.12
C ILE A 25 -0.48 1.86 0.77
N GLY A 26 -0.50 1.92 2.11
CA GLY A 26 -1.74 1.91 2.87
C GLY A 26 -1.52 1.76 4.36
N GLN A 27 -2.60 1.97 5.10
CA GLN A 27 -2.69 1.87 6.54
C GLN A 27 -3.70 0.80 6.91
N TYR A 28 -3.30 -0.12 7.78
CA TYR A 28 -4.24 -0.98 8.49
C TYR A 28 -4.72 -0.23 9.73
N ALA A 29 -6.00 0.12 9.86
CA ALA A 29 -6.53 0.85 11.02
C ALA A 29 -7.92 0.39 11.43
N ALA A 30 -8.12 0.20 12.75
CA ALA A 30 -9.39 -0.20 13.37
C ALA A 30 -10.05 -1.44 12.71
N HIS A 31 -9.28 -2.51 12.54
CA HIS A 31 -9.74 -3.76 11.91
C HIS A 31 -10.22 -3.57 10.47
N SER A 32 -9.61 -2.65 9.73
CA SER A 32 -9.92 -2.41 8.32
C SER A 32 -8.65 -2.03 7.58
N CYS A 33 -8.50 -2.53 6.36
CA CYS A 33 -7.45 -2.08 5.44
C CYS A 33 -7.90 -0.80 4.73
N LEU A 34 -7.05 0.22 4.75
CA LEU A 34 -7.26 1.48 4.06
C LEU A 34 -6.05 1.76 3.18
N LEU A 35 -6.25 1.76 1.88
CA LEU A 35 -5.22 2.19 0.94
C LEU A 35 -5.35 3.70 0.76
N MET A 36 -4.24 4.41 0.95
CA MET A 36 -4.27 5.80 1.39
C MET A 36 -4.41 6.83 0.28
N ARG A 37 -4.29 6.41 -0.98
CA ARG A 37 -4.65 7.25 -2.13
C ARG A 37 -4.63 6.41 -3.39
N GLN A 38 -5.40 6.83 -4.38
CA GLN A 38 -4.95 6.63 -5.75
C GLN A 38 -3.72 7.54 -5.93
N ASP A 39 -2.53 6.96 -5.77
CA ASP A 39 -1.30 7.66 -6.08
C ASP A 39 -1.17 7.77 -7.61
N THR A 40 -0.26 8.61 -8.09
CA THR A 40 0.13 8.65 -9.51
C THR A 40 0.58 7.29 -10.05
N PHE A 41 1.02 6.40 -9.17
CA PHE A 41 1.58 5.09 -9.52
C PHE A 41 0.55 3.97 -9.64
N TYR A 42 -0.59 4.06 -8.97
CA TYR A 42 -1.61 2.99 -8.95
C TYR A 42 -2.98 3.49 -8.47
N LYS A 43 -4.04 2.84 -8.96
CA LYS A 43 -5.45 3.16 -8.68
C LYS A 43 -6.27 1.99 -8.11
N SER A 44 -5.68 0.80 -8.07
CA SER A 44 -6.27 -0.45 -7.58
C SER A 44 -5.20 -1.34 -6.96
N VAL A 45 -5.57 -2.39 -6.23
CA VAL A 45 -4.57 -3.28 -5.62
C VAL A 45 -3.88 -4.15 -6.65
N ILE A 46 -4.59 -4.47 -7.73
CA ILE A 46 -4.00 -5.14 -8.88
C ILE A 46 -2.90 -4.25 -9.48
N GLU A 47 -3.11 -2.94 -9.55
CA GLU A 47 -2.07 -2.00 -10.01
C GLU A 47 -0.92 -1.88 -9.00
N ILE A 48 -1.18 -1.91 -7.69
CA ILE A 48 -0.13 -1.97 -6.64
C ILE A 48 0.71 -3.24 -6.82
N GLU A 49 0.08 -4.40 -6.99
CA GLU A 49 0.75 -5.68 -7.21
C GLU A 49 1.60 -5.65 -8.46
N ALA A 50 1.03 -5.20 -9.58
CA ALA A 50 1.71 -5.09 -10.86
C ALA A 50 2.91 -4.14 -10.76
N PHE A 51 2.76 -3.02 -10.05
CA PHE A 51 3.84 -2.07 -9.79
C PHE A 51 4.97 -2.71 -8.97
N TYR A 52 4.63 -3.41 -7.89
CA TYR A 52 5.62 -4.12 -7.08
C TYR A 52 6.34 -5.20 -7.88
N LEU A 53 5.61 -6.08 -8.58
CA LEU A 53 6.20 -7.17 -9.34
C LEU A 53 7.12 -6.67 -10.47
N LYS A 54 6.75 -5.58 -11.13
CA LYS A 54 7.57 -4.96 -12.18
C LYS A 54 8.88 -4.39 -11.65
N ASN A 55 8.91 -3.96 -10.38
CA ASN A 55 10.04 -3.29 -9.76
C ASN A 55 10.62 -4.08 -8.58
N LYS A 56 10.33 -5.38 -8.47
CA LYS A 56 10.61 -6.19 -7.29
C LYS A 56 12.10 -6.27 -6.93
N ASP A 57 12.97 -6.17 -7.92
CA ASP A 57 14.42 -6.18 -7.71
C ASP A 57 14.94 -4.87 -7.08
N ASN A 58 14.11 -3.82 -7.11
CA ASN A 58 14.44 -2.45 -6.76
C ASN A 58 13.62 -1.92 -5.58
N LEU A 59 12.56 -2.63 -5.18
CA LEU A 59 11.63 -2.21 -4.14
C LEU A 59 11.47 -3.26 -3.06
N GLU A 60 11.45 -2.78 -1.83
CA GLU A 60 11.05 -3.56 -0.67
C GLU A 60 9.71 -3.06 -0.14
N ILE A 61 8.90 -3.96 0.41
CA ILE A 61 7.70 -3.60 1.16
C ILE A 61 8.09 -3.60 2.63
N VAL A 62 7.87 -2.48 3.30
CA VAL A 62 8.26 -2.27 4.69
C VAL A 62 7.06 -1.79 5.50
N ASP A 63 6.99 -2.17 6.77
CA ASP A 63 6.05 -1.57 7.71
C ASP A 63 6.65 -0.34 8.42
N GLU A 64 5.82 0.39 9.17
CA GLU A 64 6.25 1.56 9.96
C GLU A 64 7.31 1.25 11.04
N CYS A 65 7.61 -0.02 11.30
CA CYS A 65 8.67 -0.46 12.21
C CYS A 65 9.94 -0.88 11.44
N ASP A 66 10.08 -0.50 10.17
CA ASP A 66 11.19 -0.86 9.27
C ASP A 66 11.34 -2.37 9.01
N ARG A 67 10.26 -3.15 9.17
CA ARG A 67 10.31 -4.60 8.89
C ARG A 67 9.95 -4.87 7.45
N THR A 68 10.88 -5.46 6.71
CA THR A 68 10.62 -5.95 5.35
C THR A 68 9.64 -7.13 5.39
N ILE A 69 8.59 -7.05 4.59
CA ILE A 69 7.57 -8.08 4.42
C ILE A 69 7.41 -8.46 2.95
N THR A 70 6.88 -9.65 2.70
CA THR A 70 6.56 -10.08 1.33
C THR A 70 5.19 -9.57 0.88
N TRP A 71 4.97 -9.52 -0.43
CA TRP A 71 3.64 -9.23 -0.99
C TRP A 71 2.56 -10.17 -0.43
N ALA A 72 2.84 -11.47 -0.33
CA ALA A 72 1.88 -12.43 0.24
C ALA A 72 1.53 -12.11 1.70
N GLN A 73 2.51 -11.66 2.50
CA GLN A 73 2.26 -11.23 3.88
C GLN A 73 1.45 -9.92 3.91
N LEU A 74 1.78 -8.96 3.06
CA LEU A 74 1.03 -7.72 2.92
C LEU A 74 -0.42 -8.02 2.51
N GLN A 75 -0.63 -8.77 1.43
CA GLN A 75 -1.94 -9.19 0.94
C GLN A 75 -2.75 -9.91 2.01
N THR A 76 -2.13 -10.83 2.75
CA THR A 76 -2.82 -11.51 3.88
C THR A 76 -3.25 -10.48 4.94
N ARG A 77 -2.40 -9.52 5.30
CA ARG A 77 -2.74 -8.51 6.30
C ARG A 77 -3.81 -7.53 5.80
N LEU A 78 -3.71 -7.07 4.56
CA LEU A 78 -4.68 -6.17 3.93
C LEU A 78 -6.05 -6.85 3.75
N LEU A 79 -6.09 -8.12 3.32
CA LEU A 79 -7.33 -8.87 3.07
C LEU A 79 -7.90 -9.60 4.30
N SER A 80 -7.13 -9.77 5.38
CA SER A 80 -7.61 -10.44 6.60
C SER A 80 -8.74 -9.68 7.31
N ALA A 81 -8.97 -8.42 6.95
CA ALA A 81 -9.97 -7.56 7.54
C ALA A 81 -11.02 -7.16 6.52
N GLY A 82 -12.28 -7.06 6.96
CA GLY A 82 -13.37 -6.61 6.11
C GLY A 82 -13.17 -5.17 5.63
N PRO A 83 -13.82 -4.81 4.52
CA PRO A 83 -13.76 -3.46 3.97
C PRO A 83 -14.33 -2.43 4.94
N ARG A 84 -13.85 -1.20 4.84
CA ARG A 84 -14.33 -0.08 5.64
C ARG A 84 -15.50 0.59 4.92
N PHE A 85 -16.65 0.65 5.57
CA PHE A 85 -17.86 1.23 4.97
C PHE A 85 -18.02 2.70 5.35
N GLY A 86 -18.48 3.53 4.40
CA GLY A 86 -18.79 4.94 4.62
C GLY A 86 -18.66 5.77 3.35
N HIS A 87 -19.22 6.99 3.36
CA HIS A 87 -19.32 7.84 2.18
C HIS A 87 -17.97 8.25 1.55
N ARG A 88 -16.89 8.17 2.34
CA ARG A 88 -15.51 8.53 1.97
C ARG A 88 -14.66 7.34 1.51
N TYR A 89 -15.25 6.16 1.46
CA TYR A 89 -14.56 4.91 1.17
C TYR A 89 -15.09 4.28 -0.11
N ILE A 90 -14.18 3.80 -0.95
CA ILE A 90 -14.51 3.15 -2.23
C ILE A 90 -13.99 1.72 -2.14
N GLU A 91 -14.87 0.75 -2.32
CA GLU A 91 -14.49 -0.66 -2.45
C GLU A 91 -14.17 -0.96 -3.91
N ASP A 92 -13.05 -1.64 -4.17
CA ASP A 92 -12.71 -2.14 -5.50
C ASP A 92 -13.22 -3.57 -5.74
N GLU A 93 -13.12 -4.06 -6.97
CA GLU A 93 -13.60 -5.39 -7.36
C GLU A 93 -12.90 -6.55 -6.63
N ALA A 94 -11.74 -6.29 -6.03
CA ALA A 94 -10.97 -7.27 -5.26
C ALA A 94 -11.27 -7.20 -3.75
N GLY A 95 -12.21 -6.35 -3.32
CA GLY A 95 -12.66 -6.21 -1.93
C GLY A 95 -11.80 -5.26 -1.08
N TYR A 96 -10.90 -4.49 -1.70
CA TYR A 96 -10.09 -3.52 -0.97
C TYR A 96 -10.78 -2.17 -0.86
N THR A 97 -10.49 -1.45 0.23
CA THR A 97 -11.07 -0.14 0.50
C THR A 97 -10.04 0.98 0.31
N TRP A 98 -10.44 1.99 -0.46
CA TRP A 98 -9.69 3.20 -0.77
C TRP A 98 -10.30 4.41 -0.10
N SER A 99 -9.49 5.41 0.24
CA SER A 99 -9.98 6.75 0.56
C SER A 99 -9.40 7.80 -0.40
N LYS A 100 -10.17 8.85 -0.66
CA LYS A 100 -9.71 10.04 -1.40
C LYS A 100 -9.11 11.10 -0.47
N GLU A 101 -9.27 10.94 0.84
CA GLU A 101 -8.79 11.87 1.85
C GLU A 101 -7.47 11.35 2.44
N GLU A 102 -6.48 12.24 2.62
CA GLU A 102 -5.29 11.95 3.41
C GLU A 102 -5.73 11.78 4.88
N PHE A 103 -5.30 10.71 5.58
CA PHE A 103 -5.58 10.64 7.02
C PHE A 103 -4.70 11.62 7.78
N CYS A 104 -5.29 12.27 8.77
CA CYS A 104 -4.59 12.96 9.85
C CYS A 104 -4.09 11.95 10.90
#